data_AF-P26270-F1
#
_entry.id   AF-P26270-F1
#
_cell.length_a   1.000
_cell.length_b   1.000
_cell.length_c   1.000
_cell.angle_alpha   90.00
_cell.angle_beta   90.00
_cell.angle_gamma   90.00
#
_symmetry.space_group_name_H-M   'P 1'
#
loop_
_entity.id
_entity.type
_entity.pdbx_description
1 polymer ?
#
loop_
_entity_poly.entity_id
_entity_poly.type
_entity_poly.pdbx_seq_one_letter_code
_entity_poly.pdbx_strand_id
1 'polypeptide(L)'
;MPSQEVSVNKVIVHPLVLLSVVDHFNRMGKIGNQKRVVGVLLGCWRSKGVLDVSNSFAVPFDEDDKDKSVWFLDHDYLENMYGMFKKVNARERVVGWYHTGPKLHQNDIAINELVRRYCPNSVLVIIDAKPKDLGLPTEAYISVEEVHDDGSPTSKTFEHVPSEIGAEEAEEVGVEHLLRDIKDTTVGSLSQKITNQLMGLKGLNAQLRDIKQYLQRVGDSKMPINHQIVYQLQDIFNLLPDITNDQFTGTMYVKTNDQMLVVYLASMVRSIIALHNLINNKLANRDAEEGKSDSKEAKEKNKDSKDKDNKETKDKDGKKAEEKADKGKDEGGKGSRK
;
A
#
# COMPACT_ATOMS: atom_id res chain seq x y z
N MET A 1 35.03 18.36 14.23
CA MET A 1 34.69 18.48 12.80
C MET A 1 33.27 19.03 12.74
N PRO A 2 33.02 20.26 12.27
CA PRO A 2 31.65 20.73 12.09
C PRO A 2 31.05 19.84 11.00
N SER A 3 30.07 19.02 11.39
CA SER A 3 29.34 18.15 10.49
C SER A 3 28.69 18.99 9.41
N GLN A 4 29.12 18.80 8.15
CA GLN A 4 28.43 19.34 6.98
C GLN A 4 26.93 19.04 7.12
N GLU A 5 26.10 20.07 6.97
CA GLU A 5 24.65 19.92 6.84
C GLU A 5 24.41 19.03 5.61
N VAL A 6 24.18 17.74 5.86
CA VAL A 6 23.81 16.81 4.80
C VAL A 6 22.37 17.13 4.48
N SER A 7 22.14 17.76 3.33
CA SER A 7 20.79 18.00 2.83
C SER A 7 20.08 16.65 2.67
N VAL A 8 18.95 16.52 3.36
CA VAL A 8 18.08 15.36 3.25
C VAL A 8 17.13 15.64 2.11
N ASN A 9 17.25 14.89 1.03
CA ASN A 9 16.39 15.07 -0.13
C ASN A 9 15.13 14.20 -0.03
N LYS A 10 15.22 13.10 0.72
CA LYS A 10 14.18 12.07 0.77
C LYS A 10 14.30 11.23 2.04
N VAL A 11 13.15 10.92 2.63
CA VAL A 11 13.05 10.05 3.81
C VAL A 11 12.30 8.78 3.42
N ILE A 12 12.92 7.63 3.65
CA ILE A 12 12.34 6.31 3.43
C ILE A 12 11.99 5.73 4.80
N VAL A 13 10.71 5.46 5.02
CA VAL A 13 10.20 4.86 6.27
C VAL A 13 9.86 3.39 6.03
N HIS A 14 10.41 2.49 6.85
CA HIS A 14 10.10 1.07 6.78
C HIS A 14 8.74 0.74 7.40
N PRO A 15 7.96 -0.21 6.85
CA PRO A 15 6.69 -0.65 7.44
C PRO A 15 6.79 -1.09 8.90
N LEU A 16 7.94 -1.63 9.33
CA LEU A 16 8.18 -2.00 10.72
C LEU A 16 8.03 -0.81 11.68
N VAL A 17 8.51 0.38 11.28
CA VAL A 17 8.41 1.61 12.06
C VAL A 17 6.95 2.00 12.25
N LEU A 18 6.14 1.93 11.19
CA LEU A 18 4.71 2.24 11.25
C LEU A 18 3.97 1.30 12.19
N LEU A 19 4.28 0.01 12.13
CA LEU A 19 3.69 -0.99 13.02
C LEU A 19 4.11 -0.77 14.48
N SER A 20 5.37 -0.42 14.73
CA SER A 20 5.89 -0.07 16.06
C SER A 20 5.18 1.16 16.65
N VAL A 21 4.95 2.20 15.84
CA VAL A 21 4.25 3.42 16.26
C VAL A 21 2.78 3.14 16.57
N VAL A 22 2.09 2.33 15.76
CA VAL A 22 0.70 1.93 16.01
C VAL A 22 0.59 1.08 17.28
N ASP A 23 1.53 0.15 17.51
CA ASP A 23 1.59 -0.62 18.76
C ASP A 23 1.82 0.30 19.97
N HIS A 24 2.74 1.25 19.86
CA HIS A 24 3.02 2.23 20.90
C HIS A 24 1.77 3.07 21.23
N PHE A 25 1.07 3.56 20.22
CA PHE A 25 -0.19 4.30 20.39
C PHE A 25 -1.26 3.45 21.09
N ASN A 26 -1.39 2.17 20.73
CA ASN A 26 -2.34 1.25 21.35
C ASN A 26 -1.99 0.92 22.81
N ARG A 27 -0.70 0.80 23.16
CA ARG A 27 -0.25 0.60 24.55
C ARG A 27 -0.60 1.79 25.43
N MET A 28 -0.35 3.00 24.93
CA MET A 28 -0.72 4.24 25.65
C MET A 28 -2.24 4.42 25.73
N GLY A 29 -2.97 4.02 24.70
CA GLY A 29 -4.44 4.06 24.67
C GLY A 29 -5.10 3.23 25.78
N LYS A 30 -4.49 2.14 26.24
CA LYS A 30 -5.00 1.32 27.36
C LYS A 30 -4.91 2.03 28.71
N ILE A 31 -3.99 2.99 28.84
CA ILE A 31 -3.78 3.76 30.08
C ILE A 31 -4.80 4.91 30.19
N GLY A 32 -5.63 5.11 29.15
CA GLY A 32 -6.70 6.12 29.14
C GLY A 32 -6.26 7.49 28.61
N ASN A 33 -4.98 7.66 28.26
CA ASN A 33 -4.46 8.86 27.62
C ASN A 33 -4.38 8.66 26.10
N GLN A 34 -5.36 9.20 25.35
CA GLN A 34 -5.21 9.39 23.88
C GLN A 34 -4.34 10.62 23.58
N LYS A 35 -3.25 10.80 24.32
CA LYS A 35 -2.31 11.91 24.12
C LYS A 35 -1.36 11.61 22.97
N ARG A 36 -0.70 12.65 22.45
CA ARG A 36 0.35 12.46 21.46
C ARG A 36 1.50 11.67 22.07
N VAL A 37 2.07 10.80 21.26
CA VAL A 37 3.13 9.91 21.67
C VAL A 37 4.37 10.29 20.88
N VAL A 38 5.51 10.40 21.57
CA VAL A 38 6.80 10.72 20.96
C VAL A 38 7.71 9.51 21.06
N GLY A 39 8.53 9.30 20.04
CA GLY A 39 9.59 8.31 20.09
C GLY A 39 10.76 8.68 19.20
N VAL A 40 11.81 7.89 19.30
CA VAL A 40 13.07 8.14 18.60
C VAL A 40 13.14 7.24 17.37
N LEU A 41 13.62 7.81 16.27
CA LEU A 41 13.83 7.12 15.01
C LEU A 41 15.28 6.67 14.90
N LEU A 42 15.46 5.41 14.57
CA LEU A 42 16.74 4.77 14.30
C LEU A 42 16.84 4.45 12.81
N GLY A 43 18.00 4.69 12.25
CA GLY A 43 18.21 4.49 10.82
C GLY A 43 19.64 4.65 10.39
N CYS A 44 19.81 4.59 9.07
CA CYS A 44 21.09 4.75 8.40
C CYS A 44 20.99 5.87 7.36
N TRP A 45 22.07 6.65 7.24
CA TRP A 45 22.22 7.60 6.15
C TRP A 45 22.76 6.88 4.92
N ARG A 46 22.01 6.86 3.83
CA ARG A 46 22.46 6.33 2.55
C ARG A 46 23.19 7.43 1.77
N SER A 47 23.99 7.02 0.77
CA SER A 47 24.56 7.96 -0.18
C SER A 47 23.46 8.76 -0.89
N LYS A 48 23.77 10.01 -1.29
CA LYS A 48 22.87 10.96 -1.98
C LYS A 48 21.80 11.65 -1.12
N GLY A 49 21.98 11.71 0.20
CA GLY A 49 21.07 12.45 1.09
C GLY A 49 19.71 11.77 1.27
N VAL A 50 19.67 10.44 1.14
CA VAL A 50 18.47 9.64 1.42
C VAL A 50 18.59 9.09 2.84
N LEU A 51 17.61 9.42 3.68
CA LEU A 51 17.52 8.89 5.03
C LEU A 51 16.70 7.61 5.03
N ASP A 52 17.27 6.52 5.55
CA ASP A 52 16.61 5.21 5.63
C ASP A 52 16.26 4.92 7.10
N VAL A 53 14.98 4.91 7.43
CA VAL A 53 14.46 4.70 8.79
C VAL A 53 14.05 3.24 8.95
N SER A 54 14.90 2.48 9.63
CA SER A 54 14.73 1.03 9.80
C SER A 54 13.92 0.69 11.05
N ASN A 55 14.17 1.39 12.16
CA ASN A 55 13.61 1.02 13.45
C ASN A 55 13.20 2.24 14.26
N SER A 56 12.38 2.04 15.28
CA SER A 56 11.95 3.11 16.17
C SER A 56 11.64 2.55 17.55
N PHE A 57 11.84 3.38 18.58
CA PHE A 57 11.44 3.02 19.93
C PHE A 57 10.69 4.17 20.61
N ALA A 58 9.78 3.77 21.48
CA ALA A 58 8.99 4.62 22.33
C ALA A 58 9.85 5.31 23.39
N VAL A 59 9.68 6.62 23.60
CA VAL A 59 10.23 7.31 24.78
C VAL A 59 9.06 7.77 25.65
N PRO A 60 9.10 7.55 26.98
CA PRO A 60 8.11 8.12 27.88
C PRO A 60 8.03 9.64 27.69
N PHE A 61 6.89 10.10 27.22
CA PHE A 61 6.63 11.48 26.89
C PHE A 61 5.28 11.89 27.44
N ASP A 62 5.28 12.94 28.25
CA ASP A 62 4.06 13.50 28.83
C ASP A 62 4.01 15.00 28.57
N GLU A 63 2.80 15.46 28.28
CA GLU A 63 2.49 16.88 28.16
C GLU A 63 1.32 17.25 29.03
N ASP A 64 1.43 18.45 29.60
CA ASP A 64 0.29 19.05 30.25
C ASP A 64 -0.70 19.57 29.19
N ASP A 65 -1.98 19.30 29.42
CA ASP A 65 -3.06 19.75 28.54
C ASP A 65 -3.34 21.25 28.73
N LYS A 66 -3.00 21.80 29.92
CA LYS A 66 -3.20 23.22 30.25
C LYS A 66 -2.06 24.07 29.71
N ASP A 67 -0.83 23.74 30.09
CA ASP A 67 0.36 24.46 29.68
C ASP A 67 1.15 23.66 28.65
N LYS A 68 0.90 23.97 27.37
CA LYS A 68 1.61 23.31 26.26
C LYS A 68 3.12 23.47 26.36
N SER A 69 3.63 24.52 26.99
CA SER A 69 5.09 24.69 27.14
C SER A 69 5.73 23.67 28.10
N VAL A 70 4.95 22.98 28.93
CA VAL A 70 5.45 21.99 29.88
C VAL A 70 5.31 20.60 29.29
N TRP A 71 6.44 20.04 28.91
CA TRP A 71 6.55 18.68 28.41
C TRP A 71 7.75 18.00 29.06
N PHE A 72 7.65 16.69 29.22
CA PHE A 72 8.69 15.86 29.81
C PHE A 72 9.15 14.82 28.79
N LEU A 73 10.47 14.73 28.61
CA LEU A 73 11.11 13.70 27.80
C LEU A 73 12.25 13.10 28.62
N ASP A 74 12.21 11.77 28.78
CA ASP A 74 13.23 11.05 29.53
C ASP A 74 14.52 10.87 28.70
N HIS A 75 15.55 11.65 29.01
CA HIS A 75 16.86 11.59 28.36
C HIS A 75 17.69 10.36 28.78
N ASP A 76 17.56 9.92 30.03
CA ASP A 76 18.34 8.76 30.53
C ASP A 76 17.82 7.48 29.87
N TYR A 77 16.51 7.37 29.69
CA TYR A 77 15.92 6.28 28.93
C TYR A 77 16.42 6.26 27.47
N LEU A 78 16.51 7.43 26.82
CA LEU A 78 17.01 7.55 25.45
C LEU A 78 18.46 7.05 25.34
N GLU A 79 19.36 7.49 26.22
CA GLU A 79 20.77 7.10 26.18
C GLU A 79 20.98 5.62 26.48
N ASN A 80 20.27 5.08 27.48
CA ASN A 80 20.35 3.66 27.83
C ASN A 80 19.82 2.77 26.69
N MET A 81 18.65 3.10 26.14
CA MET A 81 18.09 2.35 25.01
C MET A 81 18.95 2.46 23.76
N TYR A 82 19.43 3.66 23.44
CA TYR A 82 20.35 3.84 22.31
C TYR A 82 21.63 3.02 22.50
N GLY A 83 22.18 2.98 23.72
CA GLY A 83 23.31 2.12 24.08
C GLY A 83 23.03 0.63 23.89
N MET A 84 21.80 0.16 24.13
CA MET A 84 21.38 -1.22 23.87
C MET A 84 21.21 -1.50 22.37
N PHE A 85 20.51 -0.64 21.63
CA PHE A 85 20.33 -0.81 20.19
C PHE A 85 21.66 -0.81 19.45
N LYS A 86 22.59 0.07 19.84
CA LYS A 86 23.94 0.11 19.28
C LYS A 86 24.75 -1.17 19.54
N LYS A 87 24.47 -1.89 20.64
CA LYS A 87 25.08 -3.20 20.93
C LYS A 87 24.50 -4.31 20.05
N VAL A 88 23.20 -4.25 19.74
CA VAL A 88 22.53 -5.23 18.88
C VAL A 88 22.89 -5.00 17.41
N ASN A 89 22.81 -3.76 16.95
CA ASN A 89 23.11 -3.37 15.58
C ASN A 89 23.96 -2.09 15.55
N ALA A 90 25.24 -2.23 15.21
CA ALA A 90 26.16 -1.09 15.14
C ALA A 90 25.93 -0.16 13.95
N ARG A 91 25.09 -0.56 12.97
CA ARG A 91 24.77 0.26 11.80
C ARG A 91 23.72 1.33 12.13
N GLU A 92 22.78 1.00 13.02
CA GLU A 92 21.69 1.90 13.40
C GLU A 92 22.20 3.06 14.25
N ARG A 93 21.82 4.27 13.85
CA ARG A 93 22.08 5.50 14.58
C ARG A 93 20.76 6.22 14.81
N VAL A 94 20.71 7.08 15.81
CA VAL A 94 19.60 8.02 15.93
C VAL A 94 19.63 8.95 14.72
N VAL A 95 18.50 9.10 14.05
CA VAL A 95 18.36 9.94 12.85
C VAL A 95 17.34 11.06 13.05
N GLY A 96 16.49 10.92 14.06
CA GLY A 96 15.45 11.88 14.32
C GLY A 96 14.46 11.34 15.33
N TRP A 97 13.26 11.88 15.30
CA TRP A 97 12.18 11.51 16.20
C TRP A 97 10.84 11.55 15.45
N TYR A 98 9.88 10.81 15.97
CA TYR A 98 8.53 10.81 15.45
C TYR A 98 7.56 11.24 16.54
N HIS A 99 6.42 11.76 16.11
CA HIS A 99 5.27 11.88 17.00
C HIS A 99 3.99 11.40 16.32
N THR A 100 3.09 10.85 17.13
CA THR A 100 1.72 10.55 16.72
C THR A 100 0.88 11.79 16.94
N GLY A 101 0.73 12.63 15.92
CA GLY A 101 -0.08 13.83 16.01
C GLY A 101 -0.85 14.03 14.72
N PRO A 102 -2.10 14.52 14.77
CA PRO A 102 -2.79 14.87 13.54
C PRO A 102 -2.21 16.12 12.88
N LYS A 103 -1.47 16.96 13.64
CA LYS A 103 -0.86 18.24 13.21
C LYS A 103 0.39 18.57 14.02
N LEU A 104 1.25 19.41 13.45
CA LEU A 104 2.38 20.07 14.11
C LEU A 104 1.92 20.97 15.27
N HIS A 105 2.70 21.00 16.33
CA HIS A 105 2.53 21.87 17.50
C HIS A 105 3.75 22.78 17.68
N GLN A 106 3.55 23.93 18.33
CA GLN A 106 4.64 24.87 18.61
C GLN A 106 5.77 24.24 19.44
N ASN A 107 5.45 23.29 20.30
CA ASN A 107 6.43 22.59 21.15
C ASN A 107 7.41 21.73 20.36
N ASP A 108 7.04 21.32 19.15
CA ASP A 108 7.84 20.40 18.33
C ASP A 108 9.20 21.03 17.98
N ILE A 109 9.26 22.36 17.90
CA ILE A 109 10.52 23.10 17.72
C ILE A 109 11.44 22.90 18.93
N ALA A 110 10.91 23.02 20.14
CA ALA A 110 11.68 22.85 21.37
C ALA A 110 12.12 21.39 21.58
N ILE A 111 11.24 20.43 21.26
CA ILE A 111 11.57 19.00 21.29
C ILE A 111 12.70 18.72 20.28
N ASN A 112 12.59 19.26 19.07
CA ASN A 112 13.60 19.07 18.05
C ASN A 112 14.96 19.65 18.45
N GLU A 113 15.01 20.79 19.15
CA GLU A 113 16.28 21.34 19.67
C GLU A 113 16.95 20.42 20.69
N LEU A 114 16.18 19.74 21.55
CA LEU A 114 16.75 18.75 22.47
C LEU A 114 17.31 17.54 21.71
N VAL A 115 16.57 17.02 20.72
CA VAL A 115 17.03 15.90 19.89
C VAL A 115 18.24 16.30 19.04
N ARG A 116 18.33 17.58 18.63
CA ARG A 116 19.45 18.11 17.84
C ARG A 116 20.79 18.01 18.57
N ARG A 117 20.80 17.93 19.90
CA ARG A 117 22.00 17.70 20.72
C ARG A 117 22.61 16.31 20.45
N TYR A 118 21.77 15.33 20.18
CA TYR A 118 22.19 13.96 19.83
C TYR A 118 22.49 13.83 18.33
N CYS A 119 21.70 14.50 17.49
CA CYS A 119 21.79 14.40 16.03
C CYS A 119 21.72 15.77 15.36
N PRO A 120 22.80 16.23 14.70
CA PRO A 120 22.81 17.54 14.05
C PRO A 120 21.74 17.66 12.94
N ASN A 121 21.42 16.55 12.27
CA ASN A 121 20.44 16.45 11.19
C ASN A 121 19.19 15.69 11.67
N SER A 122 18.54 16.20 12.72
CA SER A 122 17.31 15.61 13.26
C SER A 122 16.15 15.81 12.29
N VAL A 123 15.54 14.69 11.85
CA VAL A 123 14.32 14.68 11.05
C VAL A 123 13.11 14.42 11.94
N LEU A 124 12.06 15.18 11.75
CA LEU A 124 10.76 14.98 12.37
C LEU A 124 9.86 14.17 11.43
N VAL A 125 9.32 13.04 11.88
CA VAL A 125 8.33 12.29 11.09
C VAL A 125 6.99 12.26 11.83
N ILE A 126 5.95 12.75 11.18
CA ILE A 126 4.58 12.68 11.66
C ILE A 126 3.96 11.40 11.12
N ILE A 127 3.45 10.58 12.03
CA ILE A 127 2.79 9.32 11.69
C ILE A 127 1.37 9.39 12.23
N ASP A 128 0.38 9.33 11.34
CA ASP A 128 -1.01 9.26 11.77
C ASP A 128 -1.35 7.84 12.26
N ALA A 129 -1.76 7.76 13.53
CA ALA A 129 -2.21 6.51 14.14
C ALA A 129 -3.60 6.07 13.65
N LYS A 130 -4.37 6.96 13.02
CA LYS A 130 -5.72 6.67 12.49
C LYS A 130 -5.75 6.97 10.99
N PRO A 131 -5.50 5.99 10.11
CA PRO A 131 -5.47 6.22 8.67
C PRO A 131 -6.86 6.64 8.17
N LYS A 132 -7.08 7.94 8.00
CA LYS A 132 -8.33 8.49 7.44
C LYS A 132 -8.17 8.92 6.00
N ASP A 133 -6.96 9.30 5.62
CA ASP A 133 -6.71 9.96 4.36
C ASP A 133 -6.24 8.96 3.28
N LEU A 134 -6.72 9.19 2.06
CA LEU A 134 -6.17 8.54 0.86
C LEU A 134 -4.81 9.18 0.58
N GLY A 135 -3.76 8.70 1.24
CA GLY A 135 -2.42 9.24 1.13
C GLY A 135 -1.39 8.41 1.88
N LEU A 136 -0.14 8.87 1.85
CA LEU A 136 0.91 8.33 2.70
C LEU A 136 0.63 8.79 4.14
N PRO A 137 0.56 7.90 5.13
CA PRO A 137 0.34 8.26 6.54
C PRO A 137 1.56 8.89 7.22
N THR A 138 2.60 9.22 6.44
CA THR A 138 3.91 9.68 6.89
C THR A 138 4.25 11.00 6.25
N GLU A 139 4.49 12.03 7.05
CA GLU A 139 5.00 13.31 6.61
C GLU A 139 6.36 13.55 7.28
N ALA A 140 7.38 13.92 6.51
CA ALA A 140 8.70 14.20 7.04
C ALA A 140 8.97 15.69 7.00
N TYR A 141 9.57 16.22 8.07
CA TYR A 141 9.90 17.61 8.24
C TYR A 141 11.33 17.80 8.73
N ILE A 142 11.94 18.88 8.30
CA ILE A 142 13.27 19.30 8.76
C ILE A 142 13.17 20.69 9.33
N SER A 143 13.89 20.92 10.43
CA SER A 143 13.98 22.24 11.02
C SER A 143 14.99 23.09 10.24
N VAL A 144 14.49 24.18 9.67
CA VAL A 144 15.28 25.15 8.92
C VAL A 144 15.10 26.51 9.59
N GLU A 145 16.16 27.31 9.59
CA GLU A 145 16.09 28.69 10.06
C GLU A 145 15.78 29.58 8.85
N GLU A 146 14.51 29.95 8.70
CA GLU A 146 14.08 30.83 7.62
C GLU A 146 14.21 32.30 8.03
N VAL A 147 15.03 33.02 7.27
CA VAL A 147 15.03 34.48 7.28
C VAL A 147 13.83 34.93 6.48
N HIS A 148 12.87 35.58 7.13
CA HIS A 148 11.71 36.10 6.45
C HIS A 148 12.05 37.44 5.78
N ASP A 149 11.62 37.63 4.53
CA ASP A 149 11.83 38.88 3.79
C ASP A 149 11.07 40.09 4.37
N ASP A 150 10.14 39.85 5.30
CA ASP A 150 9.34 40.87 5.98
C ASP A 150 10.09 41.59 7.12
N GLY A 151 11.35 41.19 7.39
CA GLY A 151 12.17 41.74 8.46
C GLY A 151 11.81 41.23 9.86
N SER A 152 10.94 40.22 9.96
CA SER A 152 10.70 39.52 11.23
C SER A 152 11.95 38.73 11.68
N PRO A 153 12.12 38.51 13.00
CA PRO A 153 13.25 37.74 13.51
C PRO A 153 13.32 36.34 12.89
N THR A 154 14.54 35.84 12.71
CA THR A 154 14.78 34.47 12.22
C THR A 154 14.01 33.47 13.06
N SER A 155 13.04 32.82 12.44
CA SER A 155 12.17 31.85 13.09
C SER A 155 12.54 30.46 12.59
N LYS A 156 12.61 29.49 13.52
CA LYS A 156 12.81 28.09 13.16
C LYS A 156 11.48 27.54 12.65
N THR A 157 11.44 27.18 11.39
CA THR A 157 10.27 26.59 10.74
C THR A 157 10.58 25.14 10.35
N PHE A 158 9.51 24.39 10.07
CA PHE A 158 9.62 23.04 9.58
C PHE A 158 9.32 23.04 8.08
N GLU A 159 10.31 22.66 7.27
CA GLU A 159 10.15 22.46 5.84
C GLU A 159 9.80 20.99 5.59
N HIS A 160 8.80 20.75 4.74
CA HIS A 160 8.37 19.41 4.38
C HIS A 160 9.35 18.75 3.40
N VAL A 161 9.81 17.55 3.72
CA VAL A 161 10.68 16.73 2.87
C VAL A 161 9.88 15.56 2.30
N PRO A 162 10.05 15.22 1.01
CA PRO A 162 9.40 14.06 0.41
C PRO A 162 9.64 12.77 1.22
N SER A 163 8.55 12.17 1.67
CA SER A 163 8.51 10.89 2.37
C SER A 163 8.05 9.78 1.41
N GLU A 164 8.66 8.61 1.52
CA GLU A 164 8.19 7.39 0.85
C GLU A 164 8.27 6.21 1.83
N ILE A 165 7.40 5.22 1.62
CA ILE A 165 7.44 3.97 2.36
C ILE A 165 8.24 2.97 1.52
N GLY A 166 9.36 2.49 2.05
CA GLY A 166 10.20 1.48 1.41
C GLY A 166 10.34 0.27 2.31
N ALA A 167 10.42 -0.93 1.75
CA ALA A 167 10.59 -2.16 2.51
C ALA A 167 11.93 -2.82 2.17
N GLU A 168 12.55 -3.48 3.14
CA GLU A 168 13.63 -4.44 2.89
C GLU A 168 13.04 -5.78 2.42
N GLU A 169 13.81 -6.60 1.69
CA GLU A 169 13.34 -7.89 1.15
C GLU A 169 12.74 -8.81 2.23
N ALA A 170 13.34 -8.82 3.43
CA ALA A 170 12.82 -9.57 4.56
C ALA A 170 11.46 -9.04 5.06
N GLU A 171 11.27 -7.71 5.07
CA GLU A 171 10.01 -7.08 5.45
C GLU A 171 8.93 -7.26 4.38
N GLU A 172 9.31 -7.22 3.10
CA GLU A 172 8.39 -7.39 1.98
C GLU A 172 7.68 -8.75 2.05
N VAL A 173 8.43 -9.83 2.33
CA VAL A 173 7.86 -11.17 2.53
C VAL A 173 6.90 -11.19 3.73
N GLY A 174 7.26 -10.50 4.82
CA GLY A 174 6.41 -10.39 6.01
C GLY A 174 5.10 -9.64 5.74
N VAL A 175 5.19 -8.49 5.07
CA VAL A 175 4.03 -7.66 4.71
C VAL A 175 3.15 -8.38 3.69
N GLU A 176 3.72 -9.03 2.69
CA GLU A 176 2.95 -9.81 1.71
C GLU A 176 2.18 -10.94 2.39
N HIS A 177 2.80 -11.63 3.35
CA HIS A 177 2.13 -12.68 4.10
C HIS A 177 0.92 -12.13 4.91
N LEU A 178 1.09 -10.99 5.58
CA LEU A 178 0.03 -10.35 6.35
C LEU A 178 -1.13 -9.82 5.48
N LEU A 179 -0.85 -9.46 4.21
CA LEU A 179 -1.83 -8.88 3.29
C LEU A 179 -2.56 -9.91 2.43
N ARG A 180 -2.33 -11.22 2.59
CA ARG A 180 -2.99 -12.27 1.78
C ARG A 180 -4.52 -12.21 1.81
N ASP A 181 -5.08 -11.73 2.92
CA ASP A 181 -6.54 -11.65 3.10
C ASP A 181 -7.17 -10.40 2.45
N ILE A 182 -6.36 -9.37 2.16
CA ILE A 182 -6.84 -8.06 1.66
C ILE A 182 -6.45 -7.84 0.21
N LYS A 183 -5.26 -8.29 -0.19
CA LYS A 183 -4.72 -8.03 -1.52
C LYS A 183 -5.38 -8.96 -2.53
N ASP A 184 -6.35 -8.42 -3.26
CA ASP A 184 -6.86 -9.01 -4.51
C ASP A 184 -5.75 -9.01 -5.58
N THR A 185 -4.79 -9.93 -5.44
CA THR A 185 -3.68 -10.12 -6.39
C THR A 185 -4.20 -10.55 -7.77
N THR A 186 -5.49 -10.89 -7.87
CA THR A 186 -6.21 -11.24 -9.09
C THR A 186 -6.67 -10.04 -9.91
N VAL A 187 -6.53 -8.81 -9.41
CA VAL A 187 -6.91 -7.61 -10.17
C VAL A 187 -5.93 -7.43 -11.33
N GLY A 188 -6.45 -7.59 -12.57
CA GLY A 188 -5.65 -7.41 -13.77
C GLY A 188 -5.00 -6.03 -13.84
N SER A 189 -3.86 -5.95 -14.55
CA SER A 189 -3.05 -4.72 -14.66
C SER A 189 -3.82 -3.48 -15.13
N LEU A 190 -4.87 -3.66 -15.93
CA LEU A 190 -5.75 -2.57 -16.38
C LEU A 190 -6.56 -1.97 -15.22
N SER A 191 -7.17 -2.82 -14.41
CA SER A 191 -7.99 -2.38 -13.28
C SER A 191 -7.16 -1.65 -12.22
N GLN A 192 -5.92 -2.10 -11.99
CA GLN A 192 -4.98 -1.39 -11.12
C GLN A 192 -4.63 -0.01 -11.67
N LYS A 193 -4.35 0.12 -12.97
CA LYS A 193 -4.07 1.43 -13.60
C LYS A 193 -5.25 2.40 -13.53
N ILE A 194 -6.47 1.92 -13.77
CA ILE A 194 -7.70 2.74 -13.65
C ILE A 194 -7.90 3.18 -12.20
N THR A 195 -7.67 2.27 -11.25
CA THR A 195 -7.76 2.58 -9.82
C THR A 195 -6.74 3.64 -9.42
N ASN A 196 -5.50 3.55 -9.91
CA ASN A 196 -4.47 4.56 -9.67
C ASN A 196 -4.85 5.94 -10.24
N GLN A 197 -5.44 6.01 -11.45
CA GLN A 197 -5.94 7.27 -12.02
C GLN A 197 -7.07 7.87 -11.17
N LEU A 198 -8.01 7.04 -10.73
CA LEU A 198 -9.13 7.46 -9.88
C LEU A 198 -8.65 7.93 -8.50
N MET A 199 -7.71 7.21 -7.89
CA MET A 199 -7.07 7.59 -6.63
C MET A 199 -6.27 8.90 -6.78
N GLY A 200 -5.54 9.07 -7.87
CA GLY A 200 -4.81 10.31 -8.18
C GLY A 200 -5.74 11.52 -8.29
N LEU A 201 -6.89 11.38 -8.98
CA LEU A 201 -7.90 12.44 -9.06
C LEU A 201 -8.54 12.75 -7.71
N LYS A 202 -8.78 11.74 -6.87
CA LYS A 202 -9.27 11.95 -5.49
C LYS A 202 -8.25 12.70 -4.64
N GLY A 203 -6.97 12.33 -4.73
CA GLY A 203 -5.87 13.02 -4.03
C GLY A 203 -5.74 14.48 -4.46
N LEU A 204 -5.78 14.75 -5.78
CA LEU A 204 -5.75 16.12 -6.31
C LEU A 204 -6.94 16.96 -5.81
N ASN A 205 -8.14 16.37 -5.73
CA ASN A 205 -9.32 17.06 -5.20
C ASN A 205 -9.14 17.42 -3.72
N ALA A 206 -8.58 16.54 -2.91
CA ALA A 206 -8.26 16.83 -1.51
C ALA A 206 -7.26 17.99 -1.39
N GLN A 207 -6.14 17.92 -2.12
CA GLN A 207 -5.13 18.99 -2.13
C GLN A 207 -5.68 20.34 -2.60
N LEU A 208 -6.52 20.36 -3.64
CA LEU A 208 -7.17 21.58 -4.11
C LEU A 208 -8.15 22.15 -3.07
N ARG A 209 -8.85 21.30 -2.32
CA ARG A 209 -9.72 21.74 -1.21
C ARG A 209 -8.90 22.35 -0.08
N ASP A 210 -7.73 21.82 0.22
CA ASP A 210 -6.85 22.35 1.26
C ASP A 210 -6.24 23.70 0.86
N ILE A 211 -5.80 23.84 -0.40
CA ILE A 211 -5.37 25.13 -0.97
C ILE A 211 -6.51 26.15 -0.89
N LYS A 212 -7.73 25.76 -1.26
CA LYS A 212 -8.90 26.64 -1.14
C LYS A 212 -9.15 27.06 0.31
N GLN A 213 -9.10 26.13 1.26
CA GLN A 213 -9.27 26.44 2.68
C GLN A 213 -8.17 27.38 3.21
N TYR A 214 -6.91 27.18 2.78
CA TYR A 214 -5.80 28.07 3.12
C TYR A 214 -6.05 29.48 2.59
N LEU A 215 -6.35 29.63 1.29
CA LEU A 215 -6.63 30.92 0.68
C LEU A 215 -7.85 31.62 1.30
N GLN A 216 -8.89 30.87 1.69
CA GLN A 216 -10.04 31.44 2.41
C GLN A 216 -9.65 31.96 3.80
N ARG A 217 -8.82 31.23 4.54
CA ARG A 217 -8.35 31.68 5.87
C ARG A 217 -7.41 32.89 5.79
N VAL A 218 -6.62 32.96 4.72
CA VAL A 218 -5.78 34.11 4.40
C VAL A 218 -6.65 35.32 4.03
N GLY A 219 -7.69 35.13 3.20
CA GLY A 219 -8.64 36.19 2.84
C GLY A 219 -9.43 36.74 4.03
N ASP A 220 -9.81 35.85 4.97
CA ASP A 220 -10.45 36.21 6.24
C ASP A 220 -9.49 36.90 7.24
N SER A 221 -8.21 37.07 6.89
CA SER A 221 -7.16 37.64 7.76
C SER A 221 -6.93 36.89 9.09
N LYS A 222 -7.22 35.58 9.13
CA LYS A 222 -7.03 34.74 10.34
C LYS A 222 -5.61 34.19 10.49
N MET A 223 -4.84 34.16 9.41
CA MET A 223 -3.45 33.66 9.40
C MET A 223 -2.54 34.62 8.63
N PRO A 224 -1.27 34.77 9.04
CA PRO A 224 -0.29 35.55 8.29
C PRO A 224 -0.05 34.94 6.92
N ILE A 225 0.17 35.81 5.93
CA ILE A 225 0.43 35.40 4.54
C ILE A 225 1.88 34.88 4.47
N ASN A 226 2.05 33.59 4.16
CA ASN A 226 3.35 33.10 3.71
C ASN A 226 3.50 33.41 2.21
N HIS A 227 4.34 34.39 1.89
CA HIS A 227 4.58 34.85 0.53
C HIS A 227 5.14 33.75 -0.38
N GLN A 228 5.97 32.85 0.16
CA GLN A 228 6.57 31.76 -0.60
C GLN A 228 5.50 30.81 -1.17
N ILE A 229 4.49 30.48 -0.38
CA ILE A 229 3.37 29.64 -0.82
C ILE A 229 2.56 30.36 -1.91
N VAL A 230 2.36 31.68 -1.78
CA VAL A 230 1.62 32.45 -2.78
C VAL A 230 2.37 32.50 -4.11
N TYR A 231 3.69 32.68 -4.09
CA TYR A 231 4.51 32.63 -5.30
C TYR A 231 4.44 31.27 -5.98
N GLN A 232 4.56 30.17 -5.23
CA GLN A 232 4.41 28.82 -5.78
C GLN A 232 3.02 28.58 -6.36
N LEU A 233 1.95 29.07 -5.70
CA LEU A 233 0.59 28.97 -6.23
C LEU A 233 0.43 29.78 -7.53
N GLN A 234 1.02 30.97 -7.61
CA GLN A 234 1.01 31.77 -8.83
C GLN A 234 1.73 31.06 -9.99
N ASP A 235 2.88 30.44 -9.71
CA ASP A 235 3.60 29.64 -10.70
C ASP A 235 2.78 28.45 -11.18
N ILE A 236 2.04 27.78 -10.29
CA ILE A 236 1.12 26.69 -10.66
C ILE A 236 0.06 27.19 -11.67
N PHE A 237 -0.51 28.38 -11.45
CA PHE A 237 -1.50 28.96 -12.37
C PHE A 237 -0.87 29.36 -13.71
N ASN A 238 0.36 29.87 -13.71
CA ASN A 238 1.08 30.23 -14.93
C ASN A 238 1.50 29.00 -15.76
N LEU A 239 1.72 27.86 -15.09
CA LEU A 239 2.10 26.59 -15.72
C LEU A 239 0.91 25.79 -16.24
N LEU A 240 -0.34 26.24 -16.00
CA LEU A 240 -1.51 25.56 -16.54
C LEU A 240 -1.45 25.58 -18.08
N PRO A 241 -1.49 24.40 -18.75
CA PRO A 241 -1.41 24.36 -20.19
C PRO A 241 -2.70 24.89 -20.82
N ASP A 242 -2.56 25.78 -21.80
CA ASP A 242 -3.67 26.25 -22.63
C ASP A 242 -4.12 25.15 -23.61
N ILE A 243 -5.11 24.35 -23.18
CA ILE A 243 -5.65 23.20 -23.94
C ILE A 243 -6.29 23.63 -25.27
N THR A 244 -6.64 24.92 -25.41
CA THR A 244 -7.30 25.47 -26.60
C THR A 244 -6.37 25.79 -27.76
N ASN A 245 -5.05 25.64 -27.60
CA ASN A 245 -4.12 25.88 -28.70
C ASN A 245 -4.28 24.82 -29.80
N ASP A 246 -4.48 25.26 -31.03
CA ASP A 246 -4.71 24.38 -32.20
C ASP A 246 -3.50 23.47 -32.50
N GLN A 247 -2.30 23.88 -32.10
CA GLN A 247 -1.12 23.01 -32.18
C GLN A 247 -1.21 21.83 -31.20
N PHE A 248 -1.77 22.04 -30.00
CA PHE A 248 -1.96 20.99 -29.01
C PHE A 248 -3.05 20.01 -29.45
N THR A 249 -4.17 20.50 -29.99
CA THR A 249 -5.24 19.64 -30.52
C THR A 249 -4.72 18.79 -31.69
N GLY A 250 -4.03 19.40 -32.66
CA GLY A 250 -3.43 18.68 -33.78
C GLY A 250 -2.45 17.59 -33.35
N THR A 251 -1.56 17.89 -32.40
CA THR A 251 -0.61 16.90 -31.88
C THR A 251 -1.31 15.81 -31.04
N MET A 252 -2.34 16.15 -30.27
CA MET A 252 -3.16 15.17 -29.53
C MET A 252 -3.89 14.21 -30.48
N TYR A 253 -4.43 14.71 -31.60
CA TYR A 253 -5.08 13.85 -32.61
C TYR A 253 -4.09 12.88 -33.24
N VAL A 254 -2.89 13.33 -33.61
CA VAL A 254 -1.84 12.46 -34.15
C VAL A 254 -1.47 11.38 -33.13
N LYS A 255 -1.24 11.76 -31.87
CA LYS A 255 -0.92 10.78 -30.80
C LYS A 255 -2.05 9.80 -30.50
N THR A 256 -3.29 10.26 -30.55
CA THR A 256 -4.47 9.39 -30.37
C THR A 256 -4.59 8.39 -31.52
N ASN A 257 -4.36 8.83 -32.75
CA ASN A 257 -4.37 7.96 -33.92
C ASN A 257 -3.28 6.88 -33.85
N ASP A 258 -2.05 7.26 -33.48
CA ASP A 258 -0.93 6.33 -33.28
C ASP A 258 -1.26 5.28 -32.20
N GLN A 259 -1.82 5.71 -31.07
CA GLN A 259 -2.20 4.80 -29.99
C GLN A 259 -3.35 3.86 -30.43
N MET A 260 -4.31 4.36 -31.19
CA MET A 260 -5.41 3.57 -31.72
C MET A 260 -4.93 2.48 -32.69
N LEU A 261 -3.92 2.78 -33.53
CA LEU A 261 -3.30 1.79 -34.41
C LEU A 261 -2.72 0.60 -33.62
N VAL A 262 -2.04 0.88 -32.50
CA VAL A 262 -1.50 -0.17 -31.61
C VAL A 262 -2.62 -0.99 -31.00
N VAL A 263 -3.73 -0.36 -30.60
CA VAL A 263 -4.91 -1.05 -30.06
C VAL A 263 -5.52 -1.98 -31.11
N TYR A 264 -5.65 -1.54 -32.36
CA TYR A 264 -6.16 -2.37 -33.45
C TYR A 264 -5.25 -3.57 -33.73
N LEU A 265 -3.93 -3.37 -33.83
CA LEU A 265 -2.98 -4.46 -34.05
C LEU A 265 -3.05 -5.48 -32.90
N ALA A 266 -3.09 -5.02 -31.65
CA ALA A 266 -3.23 -5.91 -30.49
C ALA A 266 -4.56 -6.69 -30.50
N SER A 267 -5.67 -6.07 -30.92
CA SER A 267 -6.96 -6.74 -31.04
C SER A 267 -6.98 -7.80 -32.14
N MET A 268 -6.28 -7.57 -33.25
CA MET A 268 -6.15 -8.51 -34.36
C MET A 268 -5.31 -9.73 -33.95
N VAL A 269 -4.16 -9.51 -33.31
CA VAL A 269 -3.32 -10.60 -32.78
C VAL A 269 -4.09 -11.42 -31.75
N ARG A 270 -4.83 -10.78 -30.82
CA ARG A 270 -5.70 -11.50 -29.88
C ARG A 270 -6.76 -12.34 -30.58
N SER A 271 -7.35 -11.85 -31.67
CA SER A 271 -8.36 -12.57 -32.44
C SER A 271 -7.77 -13.81 -33.12
N ILE A 272 -6.56 -13.72 -33.68
CA ILE A 272 -5.85 -14.86 -34.29
C ILE A 272 -5.50 -15.92 -33.23
N ILE A 273 -5.01 -15.50 -32.06
CA ILE A 273 -4.70 -16.40 -30.94
C ILE A 273 -5.99 -17.07 -30.43
N ALA A 274 -7.08 -16.31 -30.28
CA ALA A 274 -8.37 -16.84 -29.86
C ALA A 274 -8.93 -17.86 -30.86
N LEU A 275 -8.76 -17.63 -32.17
CA LEU A 275 -9.12 -18.59 -33.22
C LEU A 275 -8.27 -19.87 -33.14
N HIS A 276 -6.95 -19.74 -32.95
CA HIS A 276 -6.07 -20.90 -32.78
C HIS A 276 -6.46 -21.72 -31.53
N ASN A 277 -6.74 -21.05 -30.41
CA ASN A 277 -7.22 -21.69 -29.19
C ASN A 277 -8.59 -22.37 -29.41
N LEU A 278 -9.48 -21.78 -30.20
CA LEU A 278 -10.78 -22.37 -30.53
C LEU A 278 -10.62 -23.64 -31.39
N ILE A 279 -9.71 -23.63 -32.36
CA ILE A 279 -9.40 -24.81 -33.19
C ILE A 279 -8.87 -25.94 -32.30
N ASN A 280 -7.90 -25.65 -31.42
CA ASN A 280 -7.34 -26.63 -30.50
C ASN A 280 -8.40 -27.17 -29.52
N ASN A 281 -9.28 -26.31 -29.01
CA ASN A 281 -10.39 -26.71 -28.14
C ASN A 281 -11.40 -27.60 -28.89
N LYS A 282 -11.71 -27.29 -30.15
CA LYS A 282 -12.62 -28.10 -30.97
C LYS A 282 -12.04 -29.48 -31.31
N LEU A 283 -10.75 -29.56 -31.63
CA LEU A 283 -10.05 -30.84 -31.85
C LEU A 283 -10.05 -31.69 -30.57
N ALA A 284 -9.67 -31.10 -29.43
CA ALA A 284 -9.68 -31.78 -28.15
C ALA A 284 -11.09 -32.28 -27.75
N ASN A 285 -12.14 -31.49 -28.02
CA ASN A 285 -13.51 -31.92 -27.76
C ASN A 285 -13.96 -33.06 -28.67
N ARG A 286 -13.58 -33.04 -29.95
CA ARG A 286 -13.89 -34.12 -30.88
C ARG A 286 -13.20 -35.41 -30.47
N ASP A 287 -11.92 -35.36 -30.13
CA ASP A 287 -11.15 -36.54 -29.70
C ASP A 287 -11.68 -37.07 -28.35
N ALA A 288 -12.18 -36.18 -27.47
CA ALA A 288 -12.85 -36.57 -26.23
C ALA A 288 -14.25 -37.18 -26.46
N GLU A 289 -14.96 -36.78 -27.52
CA GLU A 289 -16.20 -37.42 -27.95
C GLU A 289 -15.94 -38.79 -28.57
N GLU A 290 -14.93 -38.91 -29.45
CA GLU A 290 -14.50 -40.18 -30.06
C GLU A 290 -14.00 -41.17 -28.99
N GLY A 291 -13.19 -40.72 -28.02
CA GLY A 291 -12.78 -41.57 -26.89
C GLY A 291 -13.94 -41.98 -25.97
N LYS A 292 -15.01 -41.18 -25.90
CA LYS A 292 -16.25 -41.52 -25.17
C LYS A 292 -17.16 -42.45 -25.98
N SER A 293 -17.17 -42.37 -27.30
CA SER A 293 -17.87 -43.35 -28.14
C SER A 293 -17.14 -44.69 -28.15
N ASP A 294 -15.81 -44.71 -28.21
CA ASP A 294 -15.04 -45.96 -28.17
C ASP A 294 -15.14 -46.65 -26.81
N SER A 295 -15.20 -45.88 -25.71
CA SER A 295 -15.43 -46.45 -24.37
C SER A 295 -16.89 -46.84 -24.11
N LYS A 296 -17.87 -46.26 -24.82
CA LYS A 296 -19.26 -46.73 -24.81
C LYS A 296 -19.46 -47.97 -25.68
N GLU A 297 -18.87 -47.99 -26.88
CA GLU A 297 -18.89 -49.15 -27.78
C GLU A 297 -18.11 -50.33 -27.20
N ALA A 298 -16.98 -50.10 -26.50
CA ALA A 298 -16.27 -51.17 -25.81
C ALA A 298 -17.08 -51.71 -24.61
N LYS A 299 -17.90 -50.88 -23.95
CA LYS A 299 -18.82 -51.32 -22.89
C LYS A 299 -20.05 -52.05 -23.43
N GLU A 300 -20.56 -51.68 -24.60
CA GLU A 300 -21.67 -52.38 -25.26
C GLU A 300 -21.21 -53.69 -25.91
N LYS A 301 -20.05 -53.72 -26.59
CA LYS A 301 -19.47 -54.96 -27.16
C LYS A 301 -19.06 -55.96 -26.08
N ASN A 302 -18.62 -55.52 -24.90
CA ASN A 302 -18.38 -56.42 -23.75
C ASN A 302 -19.66 -56.89 -23.05
N LYS A 303 -20.80 -56.23 -23.28
CA LYS A 303 -22.10 -56.66 -22.74
C LYS A 303 -22.76 -57.68 -23.68
N ASP A 304 -22.67 -57.44 -24.99
CA ASP A 304 -23.18 -58.35 -26.01
C ASP A 304 -22.34 -59.64 -26.18
N SER A 305 -21.02 -59.60 -25.96
CA SER A 305 -20.20 -60.82 -25.92
C SER A 305 -20.52 -61.68 -24.68
N LYS A 306 -20.81 -61.02 -23.54
CA LYS A 306 -21.17 -61.70 -22.30
C LYS A 306 -22.59 -62.25 -22.31
N ASP A 307 -23.51 -61.65 -23.07
CA ASP A 307 -24.88 -62.16 -23.26
C ASP A 307 -25.00 -63.24 -24.36
N LYS A 308 -24.06 -63.31 -25.32
CA LYS A 308 -23.96 -64.44 -26.27
C LYS A 308 -23.30 -65.68 -25.66
N ASP A 309 -22.23 -65.53 -24.88
CA ASP A 309 -21.59 -66.66 -24.19
C ASP A 309 -22.48 -67.26 -23.09
N ASN A 310 -23.35 -66.46 -22.45
CA ASN A 310 -24.32 -66.96 -21.45
C ASN A 310 -25.57 -67.63 -22.07
N LYS A 311 -25.75 -67.54 -23.40
CA LYS A 311 -26.90 -68.15 -24.08
C LYS A 311 -26.55 -69.51 -24.70
N GLU A 312 -25.28 -69.78 -24.99
CA GLU A 312 -24.80 -71.11 -25.44
C GLU A 312 -24.35 -72.02 -24.29
N THR A 313 -24.11 -71.51 -23.08
CA THR A 313 -23.82 -72.33 -21.88
C THR A 313 -25.04 -72.66 -21.02
N LYS A 314 -26.23 -72.12 -21.32
CA LYS A 314 -27.45 -72.36 -20.51
C LYS A 314 -28.31 -73.57 -20.90
N ASP A 315 -27.98 -74.28 -21.98
CA ASP A 315 -28.73 -75.47 -22.43
C ASP A 315 -28.12 -76.82 -21.98
N LYS A 316 -27.15 -76.83 -21.05
CA LYS A 316 -26.47 -78.07 -20.61
C LYS A 316 -26.36 -78.34 -19.11
N ASP A 317 -26.75 -77.45 -18.21
CA ASP A 317 -26.73 -77.73 -16.76
C ASP A 317 -28.14 -77.81 -16.17
N GLY A 318 -28.64 -79.05 -16.16
CA GLY A 318 -29.89 -79.40 -15.50
C GLY A 318 -29.77 -79.50 -13.99
N LYS A 319 -30.94 -79.43 -13.34
CA LYS A 319 -31.27 -80.06 -12.05
C LYS A 319 -30.36 -79.73 -10.86
N LYS A 320 -30.78 -78.79 -10.01
CA LYS A 320 -31.11 -78.99 -8.57
C LYS A 320 -31.16 -77.65 -7.78
N ALA A 321 -32.03 -77.62 -6.76
CA ALA A 321 -32.20 -76.61 -5.69
C ALA A 321 -32.95 -75.33 -6.14
N GLU A 322 -34.25 -75.14 -5.92
CA GLU A 322 -35.14 -75.29 -4.74
C GLU A 322 -34.82 -74.37 -3.53
N GLU A 323 -35.74 -73.43 -3.34
CA GLU A 323 -36.23 -72.82 -2.09
C GLU A 323 -35.61 -71.56 -1.43
N LYS A 324 -36.52 -70.58 -1.22
CA LYS A 324 -36.64 -69.51 -0.19
C LYS A 324 -36.06 -68.13 -0.53
N ALA A 325 -36.91 -67.15 -0.90
CA ALA A 325 -37.76 -66.27 -0.06
C ALA A 325 -36.96 -65.10 0.55
N ASP A 326 -37.08 -63.88 0.01
CA ASP A 326 -38.03 -62.79 0.34
C ASP A 326 -37.60 -61.92 1.54
N LYS A 327 -37.91 -60.61 1.45
CA LYS A 327 -37.54 -59.41 2.24
C LYS A 327 -36.40 -58.58 1.64
N GLY A 328 -36.53 -57.28 1.37
CA GLY A 328 -37.58 -56.30 1.62
C GLY A 328 -37.03 -54.87 1.38
N LYS A 329 -37.94 -53.93 1.08
CA LYS A 329 -37.83 -52.45 1.00
C LYS A 329 -36.99 -51.85 2.16
N ASP A 330 -36.39 -50.66 2.15
CA ASP A 330 -36.67 -49.28 1.69
C ASP A 330 -35.27 -48.58 1.61
N GLU A 331 -34.99 -47.43 0.98
CA GLU A 331 -35.51 -46.08 1.21
C GLU A 331 -35.06 -45.17 0.04
N GLY A 332 -35.94 -44.25 -0.37
CA GLY A 332 -35.63 -43.15 -1.28
C GLY A 332 -35.42 -41.84 -0.53
N GLY A 333 -34.77 -40.86 -1.16
CA GLY A 333 -34.64 -39.52 -0.58
C GLY A 333 -33.94 -38.50 -1.47
N LYS A 334 -34.75 -37.79 -2.27
CA LYS A 334 -34.63 -36.41 -2.83
C LYS A 334 -33.38 -35.58 -2.44
N GLY A 335 -32.82 -34.72 -3.29
CA GLY A 335 -33.52 -33.88 -4.27
C GLY A 335 -32.62 -32.98 -5.11
N SER A 336 -33.25 -32.44 -6.16
CA SER A 336 -32.69 -31.53 -7.18
C SER A 336 -32.84 -30.05 -6.80
N ARG A 337 -31.88 -29.27 -7.31
CA ARG A 337 -31.98 -27.89 -7.86
C ARG A 337 -32.50 -26.76 -6.95
N LYS A 338 -31.57 -25.85 -6.64
CA LYS A 338 -31.65 -24.46 -7.10
C LYS A 338 -30.29 -23.99 -7.57
#